data_AF-A0A969HQ38-F1
#
_entry.id   AF-A0A969HQ38-F1
#
_cell.length_a   1.000
_cell.length_b   1.000
_cell.length_c   1.000
_cell.angle_alpha   90.00
_cell.angle_beta   90.00
_cell.angle_gamma   90.00
#
_symmetry.space_group_name_H-M   'P 1'
#
loop_
_entity.id
_entity.type
_entity.pdbx_description
1 polymer ?
#
loop_
_entity_poly.entity_id
_entity_poly.type
_entity_poly.pdbx_seq_one_letter_code
_entity_poly.pdbx_strand_id
1 'polypeptide(L)'
;MRRVLDESDVQAACVGGGVFAAGGGGWLDHGLQNGGVAVRLGRPTLVSIDEVPADGIIVTVSAIGAPAAPTWEMFPRDYIRAFELLMNELDAPVVGVMTAQNGYSTSINGWLQSAMFGIPVIDAAGDVRAHPTIRMGS
;
A
#
# COMPACT_ATOMS: atom_id res chain seq x y z
N MET A 1 -4.01 14.04 -10.48
CA MET A 1 -4.36 15.02 -9.43
C MET A 1 -3.61 14.63 -8.15
N ARG A 2 -2.45 15.24 -7.89
CA ARG A 2 -1.70 15.04 -6.64
C ARG A 2 -2.50 15.45 -5.40
N ARG A 3 -2.61 14.54 -4.43
CA ARG A 3 -3.23 14.77 -3.11
C ARG A 3 -2.28 14.33 -2.00
N VAL A 4 -2.25 15.08 -0.91
CA VAL A 4 -1.63 14.64 0.35
C VAL A 4 -2.71 13.93 1.15
N LEU A 5 -2.41 12.73 1.63
CA LEU A 5 -3.36 11.86 2.34
C LEU A 5 -3.33 12.15 3.84
N ASP A 6 -4.50 12.11 4.47
CA ASP A 6 -4.68 12.31 5.92
C ASP A 6 -5.46 11.17 6.60
N GLU A 7 -5.71 11.28 7.90
CA GLU A 7 -6.48 10.30 8.68
C GLU A 7 -7.87 9.99 8.10
N SER A 8 -8.54 10.97 7.49
CA SER A 8 -9.87 10.75 6.89
C SER A 8 -9.75 9.92 5.62
N ASP A 9 -8.69 10.14 4.84
CA ASP A 9 -8.38 9.30 3.68
C ASP A 9 -8.01 7.87 4.10
N VAL A 10 -7.32 7.68 5.25
CA VAL A 10 -7.05 6.33 5.79
C VAL A 10 -8.35 5.58 6.02
N GLN A 11 -9.32 6.21 6.71
CA GLN A 11 -10.60 5.58 7.01
C GLN A 11 -11.38 5.28 5.72
N ALA A 12 -11.42 6.23 4.78
CA ALA A 12 -12.09 6.06 3.50
C ALA A 12 -11.47 4.94 2.67
N ALA A 13 -10.14 4.87 2.59
CA ALA A 13 -9.41 3.85 1.85
C ALA A 13 -9.61 2.45 2.44
N CYS A 14 -9.57 2.31 3.77
CA CYS A 14 -9.77 1.01 4.41
C CYS A 14 -11.21 0.51 4.24
N VAL A 15 -12.21 1.35 4.52
CA VAL A 15 -13.62 0.94 4.44
C VAL A 15 -14.04 0.74 2.98
N GLY A 16 -13.71 1.68 2.09
CA GLY A 16 -14.00 1.57 0.66
C GLY A 16 -13.28 0.39 0.02
N GLY A 17 -12.01 0.18 0.36
CA GLY A 17 -11.22 -0.98 -0.06
C GLY A 17 -11.89 -2.30 0.33
N GLY A 18 -12.38 -2.40 1.57
CA GLY A 18 -13.14 -3.55 2.05
C GLY A 18 -14.41 -3.84 1.26
N VAL A 19 -15.11 -2.82 0.77
CA VAL A 19 -16.30 -2.98 -0.11
C VAL A 19 -15.90 -3.62 -1.44
N PHE A 20 -14.80 -3.17 -2.04
CA PHE A 20 -14.33 -3.71 -3.33
C PHE A 20 -13.64 -5.08 -3.21
N ALA A 21 -13.23 -5.46 -2.00
CA ALA A 21 -12.41 -6.65 -1.76
C ALA A 21 -13.10 -8.00 -1.99
N ALA A 22 -14.41 -8.04 -2.28
CA ALA A 22 -15.15 -9.28 -2.49
C ALA A 22 -14.97 -10.34 -1.37
N GLY A 23 -14.85 -9.89 -0.12
CA GLY A 23 -14.74 -10.72 1.09
C GLY A 23 -13.31 -11.02 1.58
N GLY A 24 -12.27 -10.58 0.85
CA GLY A 24 -10.87 -10.69 1.27
C GLY A 24 -10.25 -9.35 1.70
N GLY A 25 -8.93 -9.21 1.50
CA GLY A 25 -8.25 -7.91 1.59
C GLY A 25 -7.78 -7.48 2.99
N GLY A 26 -7.63 -8.44 3.91
CA GLY A 26 -7.09 -8.21 5.25
C GLY A 26 -8.13 -7.67 6.24
N TRP A 27 -7.65 -6.96 7.27
CA TRP A 27 -8.44 -6.59 8.45
C TRP A 27 -8.49 -5.08 8.66
N LEU A 28 -9.64 -4.55 9.05
CA LEU A 28 -9.86 -3.11 9.22
C LEU A 28 -8.89 -2.49 10.22
N ASP A 29 -8.75 -3.07 11.41
CA ASP A 29 -7.90 -2.53 12.48
C ASP A 29 -6.42 -2.45 12.05
N HIS A 30 -5.95 -3.43 11.29
CA HIS A 30 -4.59 -3.44 10.74
C HIS A 30 -4.40 -2.31 9.71
N GLY A 31 -5.38 -2.10 8.83
CA GLY A 31 -5.38 -1.01 7.87
C GLY A 31 -5.37 0.36 8.55
N LEU A 32 -6.26 0.57 9.52
CA LEU A 32 -6.36 1.82 10.28
C LEU A 32 -5.08 2.10 11.06
N GLN A 33 -4.47 1.07 11.67
CA GLN A 33 -3.20 1.22 12.38
C GLN A 33 -2.06 1.62 11.43
N ASN A 34 -1.86 0.89 10.33
CA ASN A 34 -0.75 1.15 9.41
C ASN A 34 -0.92 2.47 8.65
N GLY A 35 -2.12 2.74 8.15
CA GLY A 35 -2.45 4.00 7.49
C GLY A 35 -2.30 5.19 8.45
N GLY A 36 -2.81 5.07 9.68
CA GLY A 36 -2.65 6.09 10.73
C GLY A 36 -1.19 6.36 11.09
N VAL A 37 -0.35 5.32 11.17
CA VAL A 37 1.10 5.50 11.34
C VAL A 37 1.68 6.25 10.15
N ALA A 38 1.33 5.91 8.91
CA ALA A 38 1.86 6.55 7.71
C ALA A 38 1.59 8.06 7.69
N VAL A 39 0.35 8.48 7.94
CA VAL A 39 -0.04 9.91 7.88
C VAL A 39 0.43 10.73 9.09
N ARG A 40 0.78 10.09 10.21
CA ARG A 40 1.41 10.75 11.36
C ARG A 40 2.92 10.88 11.25
N LEU A 41 3.55 9.88 10.64
CA LEU A 41 5.00 9.79 10.50
C LEU A 41 5.50 10.66 9.33
N GLY A 42 4.70 10.78 8.28
CA GLY A 42 5.03 11.56 7.09
C GLY A 42 3.80 12.11 6.38
N ARG A 43 3.97 12.44 5.10
CA ARG A 43 2.90 13.01 4.26
C ARG A 43 2.77 12.16 2.99
N PRO A 44 2.19 10.96 3.06
CA PRO A 44 2.01 10.13 1.89
C PRO A 44 1.18 10.89 0.84
N THR A 45 1.58 10.77 -0.42
CA THR A 45 0.91 11.47 -1.52
C THR A 45 0.33 10.50 -2.52
N LEU A 46 -0.91 10.69 -2.92
CA LEU A 46 -1.58 9.97 -3.99
C LEU A 46 -1.45 10.74 -5.30
N VAL A 47 -1.03 10.09 -6.38
CA VAL A 47 -0.87 10.69 -7.72
C VAL A 47 -1.42 9.77 -8.79
N SER A 48 -1.79 10.34 -9.93
CA SER A 48 -2.12 9.58 -11.13
C SER A 48 -0.85 9.05 -11.81
N ILE A 49 -0.97 8.00 -12.61
CA ILE A 49 0.16 7.37 -13.32
C ILE A 49 0.90 8.33 -14.26
N ASP A 50 0.21 9.31 -14.84
CA ASP A 50 0.77 10.34 -15.72
C ASP A 50 1.58 11.42 -14.98
N GLU A 51 1.57 11.41 -13.64
CA GLU A 51 2.32 12.37 -12.81
C GLU A 51 3.71 11.86 -12.37
N VAL A 52 4.10 10.64 -12.77
CA VAL A 52 5.43 10.06 -12.47
C VAL A 52 6.25 9.81 -13.74
N PRO A 53 7.60 9.78 -13.66
CA PRO A 53 8.45 9.47 -14.81
C PRO A 53 8.12 8.12 -15.44
N ALA A 54 8.11 8.06 -16.77
CA ALA A 54 7.75 6.87 -17.54
C ALA A 54 8.84 5.77 -17.52
N ASP A 55 10.07 6.13 -17.15
CA ASP A 55 11.28 5.30 -17.20
C ASP A 55 11.73 4.77 -15.82
N GLY A 56 10.83 4.81 -14.82
CA GLY A 56 11.09 4.32 -13.48
C GLY A 56 10.39 3.01 -13.11
N ILE A 57 10.69 2.50 -11.92
CA ILE A 57 10.04 1.33 -11.34
C ILE A 57 8.88 1.76 -10.44
N ILE A 58 7.70 1.16 -10.64
CA ILE A 58 6.61 1.20 -9.66
C ILE A 58 6.64 -0.10 -8.88
N VAL A 59 6.70 0.02 -7.54
CA VAL A 59 6.76 -1.15 -6.66
C VAL A 59 5.37 -1.48 -6.14
N THR A 60 4.92 -2.70 -6.41
CA THR A 60 3.71 -3.24 -5.80
C THR A 60 3.99 -3.67 -4.37
N VAL A 61 3.34 -3.01 -3.40
CA VAL A 61 3.46 -3.32 -1.98
C VAL A 61 2.32 -4.25 -1.57
N SER A 62 2.69 -5.36 -0.95
CA SER A 62 1.74 -6.37 -0.46
C SER A 62 2.19 -6.91 0.88
N ALA A 63 1.22 -7.35 1.68
CA ALA A 63 1.47 -8.07 2.91
C ALA A 63 0.73 -9.39 2.88
N ILE A 64 1.48 -10.47 3.07
CA ILE A 64 0.97 -11.84 3.05
C ILE A 64 1.28 -12.44 4.41
N GLY A 65 0.22 -12.68 5.19
CA GLY A 65 0.29 -13.31 6.50
C GLY A 65 -0.43 -14.66 6.53
N ALA A 66 -0.33 -15.36 7.65
CA ALA A 66 -1.08 -16.59 7.89
C ALA A 66 -2.57 -16.26 8.18
N PRO A 67 -3.52 -16.67 7.32
CA PRO A 67 -4.93 -16.26 7.47
C PRO A 67 -5.61 -16.76 8.74
N ALA A 68 -5.14 -17.88 9.30
CA ALA A 68 -5.69 -18.53 10.49
C ALA A 68 -4.93 -18.19 11.78
N ALA A 69 -3.90 -17.34 11.72
CA ALA A 69 -3.16 -16.96 12.91
C ALA A 69 -4.04 -16.08 13.81
N PRO A 70 -4.03 -16.30 15.14
CA PRO A 70 -4.82 -15.50 16.08
C PRO A 70 -4.31 -14.07 16.21
N THR A 71 -3.05 -13.84 15.86
CA THR A 71 -2.39 -12.54 15.82
C THR A 71 -1.65 -12.38 14.50
N TRP A 72 -1.45 -11.14 14.08
CA TRP A 72 -0.62 -10.80 12.93
C TRP A 72 0.72 -10.26 13.41
N GLU A 73 1.80 -10.68 12.75
CA GLU A 73 3.18 -10.29 13.09
C GLU A 73 3.82 -9.46 11.97
N MET A 74 2.99 -8.74 11.21
CA MET A 74 3.41 -7.81 10.15
C MET A 74 3.24 -6.37 10.64
N PHE A 75 4.30 -5.80 11.18
CA PHE A 75 4.31 -4.47 11.78
C PHE A 75 4.76 -3.40 10.78
N PRO A 76 4.45 -2.11 11.01
CA PRO A 76 4.91 -1.02 10.14
C PRO A 76 6.40 -1.03 9.80
N ARG A 77 7.25 -1.42 10.75
CA ARG A 77 8.71 -1.53 10.55
C ARG A 77 9.08 -2.55 9.47
N ASP A 78 8.30 -3.61 9.33
CA ASP A 78 8.61 -4.72 8.41
C ASP A 78 8.32 -4.29 6.96
N TYR A 79 7.25 -3.51 6.76
CA TYR A 79 6.93 -2.86 5.49
C TYR A 79 8.04 -1.91 5.04
N ILE A 80 8.51 -1.06 5.95
CA ILE A 80 9.56 -0.08 5.68
C ILE A 80 10.87 -0.82 5.35
N ARG A 81 11.26 -1.80 6.18
CA ARG A 81 12.50 -2.55 5.99
C ARG A 81 12.51 -3.37 4.71
N ALA A 82 11.40 -4.02 4.36
CA ALA A 82 11.30 -4.79 3.12
C ALA A 82 11.48 -3.88 1.89
N PHE A 83 10.90 -2.69 1.92
CA PHE A 83 11.03 -1.72 0.84
C PHE A 83 12.44 -1.12 0.75
N GLU A 84 13.06 -0.81 1.88
CA GLU A 84 14.46 -0.36 1.94
C GLU A 84 15.41 -1.40 1.35
N LEU A 85 15.24 -2.68 1.72
CA LEU A 85 16.03 -3.78 1.17
C LEU A 85 15.86 -3.90 -0.34
N LEU A 86 14.62 -3.80 -0.84
CA LEU A 86 14.35 -3.83 -2.28
C LEU A 86 15.07 -2.68 -2.99
N MET A 87 14.94 -1.45 -2.51
CA MET A 87 15.58 -0.28 -3.13
C MET A 87 17.10 -0.40 -3.22
N ASN A 88 17.75 -1.06 -2.26
CA ASN A 88 19.20 -1.27 -2.28
C ASN A 88 19.66 -2.26 -3.37
N GLU A 89 18.76 -3.10 -3.89
CA GLU A 89 19.04 -4.12 -4.91
C GLU A 89 18.62 -3.69 -6.32
N LEU A 90 17.94 -2.53 -6.47
CA LEU A 90 17.46 -2.05 -7.76
C LEU A 90 18.48 -1.10 -8.42
N ASP A 91 18.78 -1.35 -9.69
CA ASP A 91 19.65 -0.48 -10.50
C ASP A 91 18.91 0.73 -11.11
N ALA A 92 17.60 0.84 -10.91
CA ALA A 92 16.75 1.89 -11.46
C ALA A 92 15.90 2.57 -10.35
N PRO A 93 15.56 3.85 -10.50
CA PRO A 93 14.84 4.59 -9.48
C PRO A 93 13.41 4.08 -9.30
N VAL A 94 12.99 3.92 -8.04
CA VAL A 94 11.58 3.71 -7.70
C VAL A 94 10.86 5.05 -7.77
N VAL A 95 9.88 5.16 -8.68
CA VAL A 95 9.13 6.40 -8.94
C VAL A 95 7.75 6.42 -8.30
N GLY A 96 7.30 5.29 -7.76
CA GLY A 96 6.06 5.19 -7.03
C GLY A 96 5.83 3.82 -6.43
N VAL A 97 4.81 3.73 -5.60
CA VAL A 97 4.31 2.48 -5.03
C VAL A 97 2.83 2.32 -5.32
N MET A 98 2.36 1.09 -5.45
CA MET A 98 0.94 0.78 -5.61
C MET A 98 0.57 -0.41 -4.75
N THR A 99 -0.73 -0.58 -4.48
CA THR A 99 -1.22 -1.80 -3.87
C THR A 99 -1.48 -2.88 -4.93
N ALA A 100 -1.29 -4.15 -4.57
CA ALA A 100 -1.64 -5.26 -5.47
C ALA A 100 -3.16 -5.40 -5.65
N GLN A 101 -3.95 -5.05 -4.64
CA GLN A 101 -5.39 -5.30 -4.64
C GLN A 101 -6.13 -4.35 -3.68
N ASN A 102 -7.45 -4.25 -3.82
CA ASN A 102 -8.26 -3.59 -2.79
C ASN A 102 -8.53 -4.50 -1.58
N GLY A 103 -8.65 -3.86 -0.42
CA GLY A 103 -8.84 -4.53 0.86
C GLY A 103 -8.92 -3.58 2.03
N TYR A 104 -9.47 -4.07 3.15
CA TYR A 104 -9.48 -3.31 4.40
C TYR A 104 -8.09 -2.81 4.80
N SER A 105 -7.08 -3.68 4.81
CA SER A 105 -5.69 -3.26 5.04
C SER A 105 -4.90 -3.17 3.74
N THR A 106 -5.28 -3.93 2.72
CA THR A 106 -4.50 -3.96 1.47
C THR A 106 -4.58 -2.64 0.70
N SER A 107 -5.70 -1.91 0.74
CA SER A 107 -5.82 -0.63 0.01
C SER A 107 -4.86 0.45 0.50
N ILE A 108 -4.33 0.33 1.73
CA ILE A 108 -3.33 1.27 2.27
C ILE A 108 -1.88 0.76 2.16
N ASN A 109 -1.66 -0.40 1.55
CA ASN A 109 -0.30 -0.87 1.30
C ASN A 109 0.44 0.13 0.40
N GLY A 110 1.68 0.44 0.75
CA GLY A 110 2.48 1.47 0.08
C GLY A 110 2.46 2.82 0.80
N TRP A 111 1.48 3.09 1.68
CA TRP A 111 1.40 4.40 2.34
C TRP A 111 2.56 4.63 3.32
N LEU A 112 2.99 3.59 4.04
CA LEU A 112 4.17 3.67 4.92
C LEU A 112 5.45 3.98 4.13
N GLN A 113 5.62 3.35 2.97
CA GLN A 113 6.76 3.61 2.09
C GLN A 113 6.70 5.03 1.54
N SER A 114 5.51 5.47 1.12
CA SER A 114 5.30 6.83 0.64
C SER A 114 5.65 7.87 1.71
N ALA A 115 5.17 7.65 2.94
CA ALA A 115 5.45 8.53 4.08
C ALA A 115 6.95 8.57 4.43
N MET A 116 7.65 7.43 4.40
CA MET A 116 9.04 7.32 4.85
C MET A 116 10.07 7.73 3.81
N PHE A 117 9.83 7.42 2.53
CA PHE A 117 10.82 7.60 1.47
C PHE A 117 10.46 8.73 0.50
N GLY A 118 9.32 9.40 0.69
CA GLY A 118 8.90 10.54 -0.13
C GLY A 118 8.47 10.17 -1.54
N ILE A 119 8.26 8.89 -1.82
CA ILE A 119 7.75 8.37 -3.09
C ILE A 119 6.22 8.44 -3.12
N PRO A 120 5.58 8.70 -4.25
CA PRO A 120 4.12 8.76 -4.31
C PRO A 120 3.47 7.37 -4.33
N VAL A 121 2.27 7.28 -3.76
CA VAL A 121 1.32 6.19 -4.02
C VAL A 121 0.65 6.48 -5.35
N ILE A 122 0.63 5.51 -6.25
CA ILE A 122 -0.09 5.60 -7.52
C ILE A 122 -1.56 5.27 -7.27
N ASP A 123 -2.47 6.07 -7.84
CA ASP A 123 -3.91 5.85 -7.85
C ASP A 123 -4.28 4.72 -8.81
N ALA A 124 -3.81 3.52 -8.46
CA ALA A 124 -4.01 2.28 -9.16
C ALA A 124 -3.92 1.10 -8.18
N ALA A 125 -4.65 0.04 -8.47
CA ALA A 125 -4.51 -1.25 -7.84
C ALA A 125 -4.31 -2.31 -8.93
N GLY A 126 -3.49 -3.32 -8.66
CA GLY A 126 -3.27 -4.43 -9.62
C GLY A 126 -4.58 -5.15 -9.95
N ASP A 127 -5.35 -5.52 -8.92
CA ASP A 127 -6.72 -6.01 -9.04
C ASP A 127 -7.68 -5.12 -8.23
N VAL A 128 -8.84 -4.81 -8.80
CA VAL A 128 -9.86 -4.00 -8.11
C VAL A 128 -10.52 -4.77 -6.97
N ARG A 129 -10.39 -6.11 -6.93
CA ARG A 129 -10.94 -7.01 -5.90
C ARG A 129 -9.83 -7.78 -5.20
N ALA A 130 -10.14 -8.40 -4.05
CA ALA A 130 -9.17 -9.30 -3.44
C ALA A 130 -9.08 -10.62 -4.20
N HIS A 131 -7.87 -11.17 -4.26
CA HIS A 131 -7.54 -12.41 -4.94
C HIS A 131 -6.73 -13.36 -4.04
N PRO A 132 -6.87 -14.69 -4.24
CA PRO A 132 -6.21 -15.69 -3.38
C PRO A 132 -4.73 -15.90 -3.69
N THR A 133 -4.22 -15.47 -4.85
CA THR A 133 -2.83 -15.74 -5.27
C THR A 133 -2.18 -14.52 -5.94
N ILE A 134 -0.87 -14.34 -5.77
CA ILE A 134 -0.14 -13.17 -6.29
C ILE A 134 -0.15 -13.05 -7.82
N ARG A 135 -0.41 -14.15 -8.55
CA ARG A 135 -0.46 -14.17 -10.02
C ARG A 135 -1.66 -13.43 -10.61
N MET A 136 -2.60 -12.98 -9.78
CA MET A 136 -3.82 -12.32 -10.22
C MET A 136 -3.80 -10.80 -9.99
N GLY A 137 -2.84 -10.28 -9.22
CA GLY A 137 -2.77 -8.87 -8.80
C GLY A 137 -1.75 -8.04 -9.56
N SER A 138 -1.50 -8.37 -10.83
CA SER A 138 -0.50 -7.76 -11.70
C SER A 138 -1.10 -7.32 -13.02
#